data_AF-A0A970WKL5-F1
#
_entry.id   AF-A0A970WKL5-F1
#
_cell.length_a   1.000
_cell.length_b   1.000
_cell.length_c   1.000
_cell.angle_alpha   90.00
_cell.angle_beta   90.00
_cell.angle_gamma   90.00
#
_symmetry.space_group_name_H-M   'P 1'
#
loop_
_entity.id
_entity.type
_entity.pdbx_description
1 polymer ?
#
loop_
_entity_poly.entity_id
_entity_poly.type
_entity_poly.pdbx_seq_one_letter_code
_entity_poly.pdbx_strand_id
1 'polypeptide(L)'
;MNDLSIAVETANAETMEAEQYCQTCGNRLNMSTLSNDGPAGCPECGVLSRLLRAIGLGELPFMNSDAVLPDLKALHKHDALREIVESLVESGSLPEGEVDSIVATLLRREELGSTGIGEGVALPHSKHPAVTREVGTVAWSATGIDFDSVDQQPVHLIVLLLSPSDGSSDHIRALAKIARIIRPRS
;
A
#
# COMPACT_ATOMS: atom_id res chain seq x y z
N MET A 1 -39.96 -32.67 -39.83
CA MET A 1 -38.70 -32.03 -40.27
C MET A 1 -38.60 -30.70 -39.54
N ASN A 2 -37.62 -30.63 -38.65
CA ASN A 2 -37.12 -29.51 -37.83
C ASN A 2 -38.09 -28.74 -36.89
N ASP A 3 -37.77 -28.51 -35.63
CA ASP A 3 -36.92 -29.22 -34.65
C ASP A 3 -37.31 -28.67 -33.28
N LEU A 4 -37.64 -29.55 -32.35
CA LEU A 4 -38.15 -29.24 -31.00
C LEU A 4 -36.99 -29.19 -29.98
N SER A 5 -35.81 -28.71 -30.42
CA SER A 5 -34.52 -28.88 -29.74
C SER A 5 -33.82 -27.57 -29.35
N ILE A 6 -34.50 -26.43 -29.34
CA ILE A 6 -33.95 -25.16 -28.83
C ILE A 6 -34.80 -24.64 -27.66
N ALA A 7 -35.12 -25.55 -26.76
CA ALA A 7 -35.39 -25.24 -25.38
C ALA A 7 -34.67 -26.32 -24.59
N VAL A 8 -33.79 -25.90 -23.67
CA VAL A 8 -32.91 -26.71 -22.81
C VAL A 8 -31.56 -27.04 -23.46
N GLU A 9 -30.46 -26.68 -22.76
CA GLU A 9 -29.02 -26.82 -23.10
C GLU A 9 -28.47 -25.65 -23.95
N THR A 10 -27.77 -24.63 -23.45
CA THR A 10 -26.88 -24.48 -22.29
C THR A 10 -26.98 -23.02 -21.82
N ALA A 11 -27.46 -22.73 -20.62
CA ALA A 11 -26.66 -22.72 -19.39
C ALA A 11 -25.37 -21.89 -19.53
N ASN A 12 -25.25 -20.91 -18.63
CA ASN A 12 -24.06 -20.13 -18.32
C ASN A 12 -23.79 -18.93 -19.23
N ALA A 13 -24.74 -18.00 -19.26
CA ALA A 13 -24.37 -16.62 -18.98
C ALA A 13 -23.88 -16.56 -17.52
N GLU A 14 -22.68 -17.12 -17.28
CA GLU A 14 -21.95 -16.92 -16.05
C GLU A 14 -21.71 -15.43 -15.95
N THR A 15 -22.41 -14.81 -15.01
CA THR A 15 -21.82 -13.76 -14.19
C THR A 15 -20.38 -14.20 -13.91
N MET A 16 -19.43 -13.63 -14.64
CA MET A 16 -18.05 -13.60 -14.21
C MET A 16 -18.06 -12.79 -12.92
N GLU A 17 -18.36 -13.45 -11.81
CA GLU A 17 -17.90 -13.02 -10.50
C GLU A 17 -16.40 -12.86 -10.69
N ALA A 18 -15.93 -11.62 -10.86
CA ALA A 18 -14.51 -11.36 -11.03
C ALA A 18 -13.85 -11.96 -9.79
N GLU A 19 -13.17 -13.11 -9.96
CA GLU A 19 -12.49 -13.76 -8.87
C GLU A 19 -11.49 -12.75 -8.31
N GLN A 20 -11.78 -12.23 -7.12
CA GLN A 20 -10.91 -11.28 -6.49
C GLN A 20 -9.80 -12.08 -5.81
N TYR A 21 -8.55 -11.72 -6.09
CA TYR A 21 -7.39 -12.32 -5.45
C TYR A 21 -6.69 -11.27 -4.58
N CYS A 22 -6.14 -11.72 -3.46
CA CYS A 22 -5.30 -10.87 -2.63
C CYS A 22 -4.04 -10.49 -3.40
N GLN A 23 -3.81 -9.20 -3.59
CA GLN A 23 -2.62 -8.70 -4.29
C GLN A 23 -1.31 -8.91 -3.50
N THR A 24 -1.40 -9.41 -2.26
CA THR A 24 -0.25 -9.75 -1.44
C THR A 24 0.10 -11.23 -1.51
N CYS A 25 -0.80 -12.13 -1.12
CA CYS A 25 -0.48 -13.55 -1.06
C CYS A 25 -1.07 -14.39 -2.20
N GLY A 26 -1.78 -13.77 -3.15
CA GLY A 26 -2.39 -14.47 -4.28
C GLY A 26 -3.58 -15.37 -3.92
N ASN A 27 -4.01 -15.42 -2.66
CA ASN A 27 -5.16 -16.24 -2.26
C ASN A 27 -6.47 -15.61 -2.71
N ARG A 28 -7.42 -16.47 -3.10
CA ARG A 28 -8.76 -16.05 -3.51
C ARG A 28 -9.50 -15.38 -2.35
N LEU A 29 -10.07 -14.21 -2.60
CA LEU A 29 -10.92 -13.47 -1.67
C LEU A 29 -12.37 -13.92 -1.87
N ASN A 30 -13.04 -14.28 -0.78
CA ASN A 30 -14.46 -14.57 -0.81
C ASN A 30 -15.25 -13.27 -0.57
N MET A 31 -16.12 -12.90 -1.53
CA MET A 31 -16.93 -11.67 -1.47
C MET A 31 -17.88 -11.60 -0.26
N SER A 32 -18.26 -12.73 0.34
CA SER A 32 -19.11 -12.77 1.54
C SER A 32 -18.45 -12.17 2.80
N THR A 33 -17.15 -11.86 2.74
CA THR A 33 -16.36 -11.26 3.82
C THR A 33 -15.96 -9.80 3.54
N LEU A 34 -16.35 -9.23 2.40
CA LEU A 34 -16.02 -7.85 2.03
C LEU A 34 -17.15 -6.91 2.47
N SER A 35 -16.93 -6.18 3.57
CA SER A 35 -17.74 -5.00 3.89
C SER A 35 -17.40 -3.84 2.92
N ASN A 36 -18.29 -2.84 2.82
CA ASN A 36 -18.26 -1.74 1.85
C ASN A 36 -17.04 -0.77 1.91
N ASP A 37 -15.94 -1.14 2.55
CA ASP A 37 -14.79 -0.26 2.87
C ASP A 37 -13.53 -0.56 2.02
N GLY A 38 -13.70 -1.01 0.78
CA GLY A 38 -12.59 -1.44 -0.09
C GLY A 38 -12.16 -2.90 0.16
N PRO A 39 -11.08 -3.42 -0.46
CA PRO A 39 -10.66 -4.83 -0.43
C PRO A 39 -10.09 -5.28 0.94
N ALA A 40 -10.85 -5.01 2.00
CA ALA A 40 -10.47 -5.11 3.39
C ALA A 40 -10.12 -6.55 3.77
N GLY A 41 -8.82 -6.75 4.02
CA GLY A 41 -8.30 -7.79 4.88
C GLY A 41 -8.39 -9.20 4.32
N CYS A 42 -7.45 -9.58 3.46
CA CYS A 42 -7.25 -11.00 3.14
C CYS A 42 -7.10 -11.81 4.44
N PRO A 43 -7.98 -12.79 4.73
CA PRO A 43 -7.95 -13.55 5.97
C PRO A 43 -6.70 -14.43 6.08
N GLU A 44 -6.08 -14.74 4.95
CA GLU A 44 -4.91 -15.59 4.86
C GLU A 44 -3.63 -14.83 5.25
N CYS A 45 -3.28 -13.76 4.53
CA CYS A 45 -2.04 -13.03 4.82
C CYS A 45 -2.19 -11.98 5.92
N GLY A 46 -3.40 -11.44 6.08
CA GLY A 46 -3.77 -10.41 7.05
C GLY A 46 -2.91 -9.15 7.03
N VAL A 47 -2.13 -8.87 5.98
CA VAL A 47 -1.13 -7.78 5.98
C VAL A 47 -1.78 -6.43 6.24
N LEU A 48 -2.80 -6.07 5.44
CA LEU A 48 -3.53 -4.81 5.59
C LEU A 48 -4.24 -4.72 6.94
N SER A 49 -4.97 -5.77 7.36
CA SER A 49 -5.68 -5.79 8.64
C SER A 49 -4.74 -5.65 9.83
N ARG A 50 -3.58 -6.32 9.80
CA ARG A 50 -2.57 -6.22 10.86
C ARG A 50 -1.95 -4.84 10.90
N LEU A 51 -1.70 -4.23 9.73
CA LEU A 51 -1.19 -2.86 9.64
C LEU A 51 -2.18 -1.85 10.21
N LEU A 52 -3.43 -1.86 9.75
CA LEU A 52 -4.47 -0.96 10.23
C LEU A 52 -4.75 -1.17 11.73
N ARG A 53 -4.77 -2.42 12.22
CA ARG A 53 -4.89 -2.72 13.65
C ARG A 53 -3.71 -2.17 14.45
N ALA A 54 -2.48 -2.33 13.97
CA ALA A 54 -1.29 -1.83 14.66
C ALA A 54 -1.29 -0.29 14.73
N ILE A 55 -1.76 0.39 13.69
CA ILE A 55 -1.96 1.85 13.68
C ILE A 55 -3.05 2.22 14.71
N GLY A 56 -4.23 1.61 14.64
CA GLY A 56 -5.36 1.91 15.53
C GLY A 56 -5.12 1.60 17.01
N LEU A 57 -4.23 0.64 17.32
CA LEU A 57 -3.81 0.32 18.69
C LEU A 57 -2.60 1.14 19.18
N GLY A 58 -2.05 2.03 18.34
CA GLY A 58 -0.89 2.86 18.70
C GLY A 58 0.45 2.11 18.76
N GLU A 59 0.54 0.91 18.20
CA GLU A 59 1.81 0.15 18.12
C GLU A 59 2.83 0.83 17.18
N LEU A 60 2.31 1.63 16.23
CA LEU A 60 3.03 2.46 15.28
C LEU A 60 2.71 3.95 15.52
N PRO A 61 3.22 4.59 16.59
CA PRO A 61 2.83 5.95 16.99
C PRO A 61 3.28 7.05 16.02
N PHE A 62 4.12 6.71 15.04
CA PHE A 62 4.58 7.60 13.97
C PHE A 62 3.71 7.54 12.72
N MET A 63 2.74 6.63 12.64
CA MET A 63 1.84 6.55 11.49
C MET A 63 0.67 7.50 11.69
N ASN A 64 0.45 8.41 10.73
CA ASN A 64 -0.69 9.31 10.75
C ASN A 64 -1.89 8.66 10.03
N SER A 65 -2.97 8.41 10.77
CA SER A 65 -4.23 7.88 10.23
C SER A 65 -5.00 8.89 9.36
N ASP A 66 -4.83 10.19 9.60
CA ASP A 66 -5.52 11.25 8.86
C ASP A 66 -4.92 11.48 7.47
N ALA A 67 -3.72 10.96 7.22
CA ALA A 67 -3.02 11.02 5.93
C ALA A 67 -3.15 9.72 5.10
N VAL A 68 -3.99 8.77 5.53
CA VAL A 68 -4.16 7.49 4.83
C VAL A 68 -4.87 7.72 3.50
N LEU A 69 -4.32 7.16 2.43
CA LEU A 69 -4.87 7.24 1.08
C LEU A 69 -5.44 5.87 0.65
N PRO A 70 -6.73 5.60 0.86
CA PRO A 70 -7.33 4.31 0.49
C PRO A 70 -7.46 4.09 -1.02
N ASP A 71 -7.26 5.15 -1.82
CA ASP A 71 -7.44 5.15 -3.27
C ASP A 71 -6.45 6.12 -3.92
N LEU A 72 -5.24 5.63 -4.14
CA LEU A 72 -4.14 6.34 -4.78
C LEU A 72 -4.40 6.50 -6.28
N LYS A 73 -4.41 7.75 -6.78
CA LYS A 73 -4.74 8.09 -8.17
C LYS A 73 -3.57 8.01 -9.12
N ALA A 74 -2.36 8.19 -8.60
CA ALA A 74 -1.14 8.05 -9.37
C ALA A 74 -1.03 6.69 -10.08
N LEU A 75 -0.43 6.71 -11.27
CA LEU A 75 -0.15 5.51 -12.07
C LEU A 75 1.34 5.16 -12.12
N HIS A 76 2.19 6.08 -11.65
CA HIS A 76 3.64 5.98 -11.74
C HIS A 76 4.29 6.29 -10.40
N LYS A 77 5.46 5.69 -10.16
CA LYS A 77 6.19 5.76 -8.88
C LYS A 77 6.38 7.19 -8.36
N HIS A 78 6.84 8.10 -9.22
CA HIS A 78 7.07 9.50 -8.83
C HIS A 78 5.78 10.18 -8.33
N ASP A 79 4.70 10.04 -9.09
CA ASP A 79 3.43 10.69 -8.77
C ASP A 79 2.78 10.05 -7.54
N ALA A 80 2.97 8.73 -7.36
CA ALA A 80 2.54 8.00 -6.16
C ALA A 80 3.24 8.54 -4.91
N LEU A 81 4.58 8.70 -4.95
CA LEU A 81 5.32 9.28 -3.84
C LEU A 81 4.90 10.73 -3.55
N ARG A 82 4.63 11.53 -4.59
CA ARG A 82 4.13 12.90 -4.45
C ARG A 82 2.77 12.95 -3.75
N GLU A 83 1.79 12.20 -4.24
CA GLU A 83 0.42 12.18 -3.69
C GLU A 83 0.43 11.76 -2.20
N ILE A 84 1.28 10.80 -1.83
CA ILE A 84 1.44 10.36 -0.43
C ILE A 84 2.12 11.43 0.45
N VAL A 85 3.10 12.18 -0.09
CA VAL A 85 3.73 13.28 0.65
C VAL A 85 2.76 14.46 0.81
N GLU A 86 1.95 14.74 -0.22
CA GLU A 86 0.90 15.76 -0.18
C GLU A 86 -0.14 15.44 0.90
N SER A 87 -0.58 14.19 1.05
CA SER A 87 -1.52 13.83 2.14
C SER A 87 -0.93 14.06 3.54
N LEU A 88 0.38 13.84 3.71
CA LEU A 88 1.07 14.15 4.95
C LEU A 88 1.19 15.65 5.21
N VAL A 89 1.29 16.47 4.17
CA VAL A 89 1.21 17.95 4.27
C VAL A 89 -0.21 18.38 4.65
N GLU A 90 -1.23 17.86 3.97
CA GLU A 90 -2.64 18.20 4.24
C GLU A 90 -3.06 17.86 5.67
N SER A 91 -2.55 16.76 6.22
CA SER A 91 -2.76 16.39 7.63
C SER A 91 -2.01 17.27 8.65
N GLY A 92 -1.16 18.19 8.19
CA GLY A 92 -0.31 19.03 9.03
C GLY A 92 0.92 18.30 9.62
N SER A 93 1.27 17.12 9.09
CA SER A 93 2.44 16.36 9.57
C SER A 93 3.75 16.82 8.98
N LEU A 94 3.69 17.45 7.81
CA LEU A 94 4.82 17.99 7.07
C LEU A 94 4.55 19.46 6.69
N PRO A 95 5.59 20.28 6.56
CA PRO A 95 5.44 21.65 6.06
C PRO A 95 5.13 21.67 4.56
N GLU A 96 4.23 22.57 4.15
CA GLU A 96 3.73 22.70 2.77
C GLU A 96 4.83 22.95 1.72
N GLY A 97 5.87 23.70 2.08
CA GLY A 97 6.96 24.06 1.17
C GLY A 97 7.98 22.95 0.87
N GLU A 98 7.79 21.73 1.40
CA GLU A 98 8.82 20.67 1.38
C GLU A 98 8.40 19.42 0.58
N VAL A 99 7.26 19.46 -0.14
CA VAL A 99 6.81 18.31 -0.95
C VAL A 99 7.88 17.90 -1.96
N ASP A 100 8.37 18.85 -2.77
CA ASP A 100 9.32 18.56 -3.85
C ASP A 100 10.67 18.03 -3.32
N SER A 101 11.18 18.61 -2.23
CA SER A 101 12.46 18.22 -1.61
C SER A 101 12.38 16.81 -1.00
N ILE A 102 11.26 16.48 -0.34
CA ILE A 102 11.00 15.16 0.23
C ILE A 102 10.85 14.11 -0.87
N VAL A 103 10.04 14.39 -1.90
CA VAL A 103 9.87 13.49 -3.06
C VAL A 103 11.19 13.22 -3.75
N ALA A 104 12.01 14.26 -3.99
CA ALA A 104 13.34 14.09 -4.58
C ALA A 104 14.25 13.21 -3.72
N THR A 105 14.17 13.33 -2.40
CA THR A 105 14.96 12.50 -1.48
C THR A 105 14.50 11.04 -1.46
N LEU A 106 13.19 10.79 -1.55
CA LEU A 106 12.62 9.45 -1.69
C LEU A 106 13.04 8.80 -3.01
N LEU A 107 12.96 9.52 -4.12
CA LEU A 107 13.40 9.04 -5.43
C LEU A 107 14.89 8.71 -5.43
N ARG A 108 15.75 9.59 -4.88
CA ARG A 108 17.18 9.30 -4.76
C ARG A 108 17.45 8.06 -3.91
N ARG A 109 16.66 7.81 -2.87
CA ARG A 109 16.76 6.56 -2.11
C ARG A 109 16.37 5.37 -2.97
N GLU A 110 15.29 5.49 -3.74
CA GLU A 110 14.81 4.43 -4.62
C GLU A 110 15.84 4.06 -5.71
N GLU A 111 16.58 5.04 -6.23
CA GLU A 111 17.68 4.82 -7.19
C GLU A 111 18.81 3.92 -6.65
N LEU A 112 18.99 3.85 -5.32
CA LEU A 112 19.97 2.95 -4.69
C LEU A 112 19.52 1.48 -4.70
N GLY A 113 18.24 1.24 -4.99
CA GLY A 113 17.61 -0.06 -5.00
C GLY A 113 16.15 0.05 -4.54
N SER A 114 15.28 -0.66 -5.26
CA SER A 114 13.84 -0.62 -5.03
C SER A 114 13.48 -0.86 -3.56
N THR A 115 12.47 -0.13 -3.11
CA THR A 115 11.82 -0.38 -1.82
C THR A 115 10.53 -1.19 -1.95
N GLY A 116 10.21 -1.66 -3.16
CA GLY A 116 9.24 -2.70 -3.44
C GLY A 116 9.76 -4.06 -2.95
N ILE A 117 9.24 -4.52 -1.83
CA ILE A 117 9.74 -5.74 -1.15
C ILE A 117 9.14 -7.04 -1.71
N GLY A 118 8.25 -6.92 -2.69
CA GLY A 118 7.50 -8.02 -3.28
C GLY A 118 6.11 -8.18 -2.67
N GLU A 119 5.34 -9.12 -3.21
CA GLU A 119 4.00 -9.48 -2.72
C GLU A 119 3.08 -8.25 -2.65
N GLY A 120 3.15 -7.40 -3.69
CA GLY A 120 2.32 -6.21 -3.80
C GLY A 120 2.59 -5.12 -2.76
N VAL A 121 3.74 -5.15 -2.04
CA VAL A 121 4.08 -4.17 -0.99
C VAL A 121 5.35 -3.39 -1.32
N ALA A 122 5.34 -2.08 -1.06
CA ALA A 122 6.54 -1.25 -0.94
C ALA A 122 6.62 -0.57 0.43
N LEU A 123 7.86 -0.32 0.87
CA LEU A 123 8.18 0.47 2.05
C LEU A 123 9.14 1.62 1.69
N PRO A 124 8.71 2.62 0.91
CA PRO A 124 9.54 3.79 0.63
C PRO A 124 9.88 4.48 1.94
N HIS A 125 11.14 4.86 2.10
CA HIS A 125 11.59 5.49 3.32
C HIS A 125 12.74 6.45 3.06
N SER A 126 12.81 7.55 3.78
CA SER A 126 13.97 8.43 3.72
C SER A 126 14.13 9.24 4.99
N LYS A 127 15.26 9.93 5.10
CA LYS A 127 15.47 10.96 6.11
C LYS A 127 15.46 12.32 5.44
N HIS A 128 14.87 13.32 6.08
CA HIS A 128 14.79 14.65 5.50
C HIS A 128 14.90 15.75 6.58
N PRO A 129 15.62 16.88 6.33
CA PRO A 129 15.79 17.94 7.32
C PRO A 129 14.49 18.64 7.75
N ALA A 130 13.47 18.65 6.89
CA ALA A 130 12.16 19.22 7.19
C ALA A 130 11.31 18.34 8.14
N VAL A 131 11.74 17.10 8.40
CA VAL A 131 11.03 16.14 9.23
C VAL A 131 11.58 16.23 10.64
N THR A 132 10.74 16.62 11.59
CA THR A 132 11.13 16.86 13.00
C THR A 132 10.93 15.67 13.92
N ARG A 133 10.17 14.66 13.48
CA ARG A 133 9.92 13.38 14.15
C ARG A 133 9.58 12.31 13.12
N GLU A 134 9.66 11.03 13.46
CA GLU A 134 9.19 9.97 12.58
C GLU A 134 7.72 10.20 12.21
N VAL A 135 7.46 10.12 10.90
CA VAL A 135 6.13 10.25 10.34
C VAL A 135 5.98 9.29 9.17
N GLY A 136 4.85 8.61 9.10
CA GLY A 136 4.51 7.74 7.99
C GLY A 136 3.02 7.73 7.71
N THR A 137 2.66 7.19 6.55
CA THR A 137 1.27 6.94 6.19
C THR A 137 1.17 5.70 5.29
N VAL A 138 -0.06 5.26 5.04
CA VAL A 138 -0.38 4.12 4.19
C VAL A 138 -1.16 4.60 2.98
N ALA A 139 -0.83 4.07 1.81
CA ALA A 139 -1.58 4.29 0.59
C ALA A 139 -1.89 2.97 -0.13
N TRP A 140 -3.02 2.93 -0.82
CA TRP A 140 -3.48 1.79 -1.58
C TRP A 140 -3.76 2.15 -3.04
N SER A 141 -3.13 1.43 -3.98
CA SER A 141 -3.39 1.55 -5.42
C SER A 141 -4.21 0.34 -5.89
N ALA A 142 -5.41 0.59 -6.42
CA ALA A 142 -6.25 -0.45 -6.97
C ALA A 142 -5.65 -1.07 -8.26
N THR A 143 -4.97 -0.25 -9.07
CA THR A 143 -4.37 -0.67 -10.35
C THR A 143 -2.95 -1.22 -10.19
N GLY A 144 -2.30 -0.95 -9.06
CA GLY A 144 -0.91 -1.26 -8.84
C GLY A 144 0.03 -0.21 -9.45
N ILE A 145 1.20 -0.05 -8.85
CA ILE A 145 2.27 0.85 -9.29
C ILE A 145 3.48 0.01 -9.66
N ASP A 146 4.08 0.27 -10.82
CA ASP A 146 5.40 -0.28 -11.13
C ASP A 146 6.42 0.36 -10.19
N PHE A 147 6.90 -0.46 -9.25
CA PHE A 147 7.83 -0.04 -8.21
C PHE A 147 9.23 -0.64 -8.37
N ASP A 148 9.52 -1.30 -9.51
CA ASP A 148 10.72 -2.12 -9.70
C ASP A 148 10.90 -3.15 -8.56
N SER A 149 9.79 -3.75 -8.09
CA SER A 149 9.81 -4.65 -6.94
C SER A 149 10.70 -5.86 -7.18
N VAL A 150 11.19 -6.48 -6.09
CA VAL A 150 12.09 -7.64 -6.16
C VAL A 150 11.51 -8.86 -6.93
N ASP A 151 10.19 -8.98 -6.99
CA ASP A 151 9.45 -10.02 -7.70
C ASP A 151 8.88 -9.56 -9.05
N GLN A 152 9.20 -8.34 -9.47
CA GLN A 152 8.71 -7.69 -10.69
C GLN A 152 7.18 -7.60 -10.79
N GLN A 153 6.47 -7.66 -9.66
CA GLN A 153 5.02 -7.49 -9.59
C GLN A 153 4.63 -6.05 -9.22
N PRO A 154 3.47 -5.55 -9.69
CA PRO A 154 2.97 -4.25 -9.27
C PRO A 154 2.79 -4.16 -7.75
N VAL A 155 3.09 -2.99 -7.18
CA VAL A 155 2.84 -2.68 -5.78
C VAL A 155 1.46 -2.08 -5.60
N HIS A 156 0.68 -2.64 -4.69
CA HIS A 156 -0.67 -2.16 -4.35
C HIS A 156 -0.71 -1.47 -2.99
N LEU A 157 0.09 -1.93 -2.02
CA LEU A 157 0.21 -1.34 -0.70
C LEU A 157 1.54 -0.60 -0.55
N ILE A 158 1.46 0.71 -0.31
CA ILE A 158 2.64 1.54 -0.06
C ILE A 158 2.60 2.01 1.39
N VAL A 159 3.64 1.70 2.16
CA VAL A 159 3.80 2.21 3.53
C VAL A 159 4.99 3.16 3.54
N LEU A 160 4.74 4.47 3.62
CA LEU A 160 5.79 5.49 3.62
C LEU A 160 6.32 5.72 5.05
N LEU A 161 7.64 5.86 5.21
CA LEU A 161 8.27 6.30 6.46
C LEU A 161 9.31 7.40 6.22
N LEU A 162 9.11 8.55 6.83
CA LEU A 162 10.06 9.66 6.88
C LEU A 162 10.61 9.83 8.30
N SER A 163 11.86 10.27 8.42
CA SER A 163 12.50 10.53 9.72
C SER A 163 13.42 11.75 9.68
N PRO A 164 13.76 12.33 10.85
CA PRO A 164 14.78 13.37 10.94
C PRO A 164 16.15 12.90 10.43
N SER A 165 16.98 13.84 9.98
CA SER A 165 18.33 13.55 9.47
C SER A 165 19.28 12.98 10.52
N ASP A 166 19.13 13.35 11.78
CA ASP A 166 19.96 12.92 12.92
C ASP A 166 19.44 11.62 13.59
N GLY A 167 18.16 11.28 13.43
CA GLY A 167 17.45 10.15 14.05
C GLY A 167 17.78 8.75 13.48
N SER A 168 19.06 8.39 13.31
CA SER A 168 19.43 7.12 12.64
C SER A 168 18.93 5.86 13.35
N SER A 169 18.99 5.80 14.68
CA SER A 169 18.53 4.62 15.44
C SER A 169 17.01 4.47 15.42
N ASP A 170 16.29 5.59 15.48
CA ASP A 170 14.83 5.59 15.55
C ASP A 170 14.21 5.31 14.19
N HIS A 171 14.81 5.82 13.11
CA HIS A 171 14.48 5.43 11.74
C HIS A 171 14.53 3.90 11.54
N ILE A 172 15.65 3.25 11.92
CA ILE A 172 15.80 1.79 11.76
C ILE A 172 14.82 1.03 12.65
N ARG A 173 14.55 1.51 13.87
CA ARG A 173 13.57 0.90 14.78
C ARG A 173 12.15 0.99 14.21
N ALA A 174 11.77 2.14 13.66
CA ALA A 174 10.47 2.35 13.02
C ALA A 174 10.32 1.45 11.77
N LEU A 175 11.35 1.41 10.92
CA LEU A 175 11.39 0.56 9.73
C LEU A 175 11.25 -0.92 10.10
N ALA A 176 11.97 -1.40 11.12
CA ALA A 176 11.88 -2.79 11.58
C ALA A 176 10.48 -3.13 12.13
N LYS A 177 9.82 -2.20 12.83
CA LYS A 177 8.45 -2.39 13.30
C LYS A 177 7.48 -2.56 12.13
N ILE A 178 7.54 -1.67 11.13
CA ILE A 178 6.70 -1.76 9.93
C ILE A 178 6.98 -3.07 9.19
N ALA A 179 8.24 -3.37 8.87
CA ALA A 179 8.65 -4.55 8.12
C ALA A 179 8.11 -5.87 8.73
N ARG A 180 8.12 -5.97 10.08
CA ARG A 180 7.57 -7.13 10.79
C ARG A 180 6.05 -7.28 10.64
N ILE A 181 5.34 -6.17 10.50
CA ILE A 181 3.88 -6.15 10.32
C ILE A 181 3.52 -6.43 8.87
N ILE A 182 4.23 -5.87 7.90
CA ILE A 182 3.87 -6.02 6.49
C ILE A 182 4.34 -7.32 5.86
N ARG A 183 5.23 -8.07 6.52
CA ARG A 183 5.61 -9.41 6.08
C ARG A 183 4.36 -10.31 6.05
N PRO A 184 4.01 -10.93 4.91
CA PRO A 184 2.96 -11.93 4.89
C PRO A 184 3.38 -13.18 5.67
N ARG A 185 2.37 -13.90 6.17
CA ARG A 185 2.58 -15.15 6.89
C ARG A 185 2.28 -16.28 5.91
N SER A 186 3.29 -17.09 5.62
CA SER A 186 3.17 -18.39 4.94
C SER A 186 2.55 -19.44 5.85
#